data_AF-A0AAJ4AFK2-F1
#
_entry.id   AF-A0AAJ4AFK2-F1
#
_cell.length_a   1.000
_cell.length_b   1.000
_cell.length_c   1.000
_cell.angle_alpha   90.00
_cell.angle_beta   90.00
_cell.angle_gamma   90.00
#
_symmetry.space_group_name_H-M   'P 1'
#
loop_
_entity.id
_entity.type
_entity.pdbx_description
1 polymer ?
#
loop_
_entity_poly.entity_id
_entity_poly.type
_entity_poly.pdbx_seq_one_letter_code
_entity_poly.pdbx_strand_id
1 'polypeptide(L)'
;MIDIDEGKMASVISSFQVPAKPKALSELQEIMKASEPDINLVADLISSDIGLSSAILKVINSPYYGMSRTISEIKQAVMIIGLTTINSLVTSLLLKSALQGKASISLERFWDDSLDVANAMLFIGNRIKDKVPIDMLYTVGLFHNCGIPLLALRFDDYDDLYTQANGDI
;
A
#
# COMPACT_ATOMS: atom_id res chain seq x y z
N MET A 1 -5.25 -32.11 16.34
CA MET A 1 -4.02 -31.45 15.87
C MET A 1 -4.35 -30.93 14.49
N ILE A 2 -4.50 -29.61 14.32
CA ILE A 2 -4.82 -29.02 13.02
C ILE A 2 -3.54 -29.14 12.20
N ASP A 3 -3.59 -29.92 11.12
CA ASP A 3 -2.48 -30.09 10.19
C ASP A 3 -2.43 -28.84 9.32
N ILE A 4 -1.50 -27.93 9.61
CA ILE A 4 -1.41 -26.66 8.90
C ILE A 4 -0.41 -26.81 7.76
N ASP A 5 -0.95 -26.98 6.56
CA ASP A 5 -0.23 -27.00 5.29
C ASP A 5 0.49 -25.66 5.07
N GLU A 6 1.83 -25.67 5.03
CA GLU A 6 2.69 -24.49 4.85
C GLU A 6 2.34 -23.70 3.59
N GLY A 7 1.89 -24.37 2.52
CA GLY A 7 1.45 -23.72 1.28
C GLY A 7 0.16 -22.91 1.45
N LYS A 8 -0.78 -23.40 2.28
CA LYS A 8 -1.99 -22.66 2.67
C LYS A 8 -1.70 -21.55 3.65
N MET A 9 -0.73 -21.72 4.55
CA MET A 9 -0.34 -20.66 5.48
C MET A 9 0.25 -19.46 4.73
N ALA A 10 1.12 -19.69 3.74
CA ALA A 10 1.72 -18.64 2.94
C ALA A 10 0.66 -17.84 2.13
N SER A 11 -0.35 -18.52 1.58
CA SER A 11 -1.44 -17.86 0.85
C SER A 11 -2.45 -17.14 1.74
N VAL A 12 -2.67 -17.62 2.97
CA VAL A 12 -3.51 -16.94 3.97
C VAL A 12 -2.81 -15.69 4.51
N ILE A 13 -1.49 -15.72 4.74
CA ILE A 13 -0.73 -14.56 5.20
C ILE A 13 -0.58 -13.51 4.09
N SER A 14 -0.48 -13.91 2.82
CA SER A 14 -0.40 -12.95 1.71
C SER A 14 -1.74 -12.23 1.46
N SER A 15 -2.86 -12.93 1.63
CA SER A 15 -4.22 -12.44 1.35
C SER A 15 -4.87 -11.66 2.50
N PHE A 16 -4.46 -11.86 3.76
CA PHE A 16 -5.08 -11.14 4.87
C PHE A 16 -4.48 -9.72 5.04
N GLN A 17 -5.17 -8.71 4.53
CA GLN A 17 -4.83 -7.31 4.82
C GLN A 17 -5.56 -6.84 6.08
N VAL A 18 -4.81 -6.70 7.18
CA VAL A 18 -5.33 -6.04 8.38
C VAL A 18 -5.40 -4.54 8.11
N PRO A 19 -6.59 -3.91 8.11
CA PRO A 19 -6.68 -2.47 7.92
C PRO A 19 -6.04 -1.75 9.12
N ALA A 20 -5.27 -0.70 8.84
CA ALA A 20 -4.74 0.17 9.88
C ALA A 20 -5.89 0.86 10.62
N LYS A 21 -5.71 1.09 11.94
CA LYS A 21 -6.72 1.82 12.71
C LYS A 21 -6.83 3.26 12.19
N PRO A 22 -8.04 3.79 11.94
CA PRO A 22 -8.22 5.18 11.50
C PRO A 22 -7.54 6.21 12.40
N LYS A 23 -7.52 5.95 13.72
CA LYS A 23 -6.83 6.78 14.71
C LYS A 23 -5.31 6.77 14.50
N ALA A 24 -4.70 5.61 14.26
CA ALA A 24 -3.26 5.51 14.01
C ALA A 24 -2.86 6.24 12.71
N LEU A 25 -3.67 6.14 11.66
CA LEU A 25 -3.47 6.90 10.42
C LEU A 25 -3.55 8.42 10.65
N SER A 26 -4.53 8.86 11.44
CA SER A 26 -4.71 10.28 11.77
C SER A 26 -3.56 10.83 12.61
N GLU A 27 -3.13 10.09 13.64
CA GLU A 27 -1.98 10.46 14.48
C GLU A 27 -0.69 10.55 13.66
N LEU A 28 -0.48 9.61 12.73
CA LEU A 28 0.70 9.63 11.87
C LEU A 28 0.69 10.85 10.93
N GLN A 29 -0.46 11.23 10.38
CA GLN A 29 -0.58 12.47 9.60
C GLN A 29 -0.24 13.71 10.43
N GLU A 30 -0.67 13.79 11.69
CA GLU A 30 -0.31 14.92 12.56
C GLU A 30 1.20 14.98 12.81
N ILE A 31 1.86 13.85 13.06
CA ILE A 31 3.32 13.79 13.21
C ILE A 31 4.02 14.26 11.93
N MET A 32 3.53 13.85 10.76
CA MET A 32 4.09 14.20 9.45
C MET A 32 3.91 15.67 9.05
N LYS A 33 3.01 16.43 9.72
CA LYS A 33 2.81 17.88 9.47
C LYS A 33 3.89 18.75 10.09
N ALA A 34 4.70 18.23 11.01
CA ALA A 34 5.80 18.98 11.62
C ALA A 34 6.83 19.40 10.56
N SER A 35 7.51 20.54 10.77
CA SER A 35 8.59 20.98 9.89
C SER A 35 9.75 19.99 9.83
N GLU A 36 9.99 19.30 10.95
CA GLU A 36 10.93 18.19 11.08
C GLU A 36 10.23 17.05 11.84
N PRO A 37 9.58 16.10 11.14
CA PRO A 37 8.91 14.97 11.78
C PRO A 37 9.93 14.03 12.45
N ASP A 38 9.66 13.63 13.69
CA ASP A 38 10.51 12.66 14.39
C ASP A 38 10.26 11.24 13.88
N ILE A 39 11.25 10.70 13.18
CA ILE A 39 11.20 9.34 12.63
C ILE A 39 11.05 8.26 13.69
N ASN A 40 11.51 8.48 14.92
CA ASN A 40 11.35 7.51 16.01
C ASN A 40 9.88 7.44 16.47
N LEU A 41 9.21 8.59 16.58
CA LEU A 41 7.78 8.64 16.90
C LEU A 41 6.95 7.97 15.81
N VAL A 42 7.30 8.18 14.53
CA VAL A 42 6.68 7.49 13.39
C VAL A 42 6.87 5.97 13.52
N ALA A 43 8.09 5.52 13.81
CA ALA A 43 8.39 4.10 13.95
C ALA A 43 7.66 3.45 15.13
N ASP A 44 7.59 4.12 16.27
CA ASP A 44 6.87 3.65 17.46
C ASP A 44 5.37 3.54 17.18
N LEU A 45 4.78 4.54 16.52
CA LEU A 45 3.37 4.52 16.15
C LEU A 45 3.06 3.38 15.17
N ILE A 46 3.84 3.22 14.10
CA ILE A 46 3.68 2.12 13.13
C ILE A 46 3.81 0.77 13.84
N SER A 47 4.78 0.61 14.73
CA SER A 47 5.01 -0.65 15.47
C SER A 47 3.82 -1.04 16.37
N SER A 48 3.04 -0.05 16.81
CA SER A 48 1.88 -0.27 17.67
C SER A 48 0.60 -0.65 16.90
N ASP A 49 0.60 -0.53 15.57
CA ASP A 49 -0.54 -0.85 14.71
C ASP A 49 -0.17 -1.96 13.71
N ILE A 50 -0.90 -3.08 13.80
CA ILE A 50 -0.63 -4.27 12.98
C ILE A 50 -0.85 -3.97 11.49
N GLY A 51 -1.86 -3.16 11.14
CA GLY A 51 -2.13 -2.81 9.76
C GLY A 51 -1.01 -1.99 9.15
N LEU A 52 -0.57 -0.93 9.83
CA LEU A 52 0.58 -0.11 9.43
C LEU A 52 1.87 -0.93 9.35
N SER A 53 2.13 -1.74 10.38
CA SER A 53 3.30 -2.62 10.42
C SER A 53 3.33 -3.57 9.23
N SER A 54 2.21 -4.23 8.92
CA SER A 54 2.13 -5.16 7.78
C SER A 54 2.34 -4.45 6.45
N ALA A 55 1.78 -3.25 6.26
CA ALA A 55 1.95 -2.47 5.05
C ALA A 55 3.41 -2.06 4.84
N ILE A 56 4.07 -1.60 5.90
CA ILE A 56 5.50 -1.22 5.89
C ILE A 56 6.39 -2.43 5.58
N LEU A 57 6.12 -3.57 6.21
CA LEU A 57 6.86 -4.81 5.95
C LEU A 57 6.69 -5.31 4.51
N LYS A 58 5.48 -5.19 3.93
CA LYS A 58 5.24 -5.52 2.52
C LYS A 58 6.05 -4.61 1.60
N VAL A 59 6.13 -3.32 1.89
CA VAL A 59 6.88 -2.35 1.09
C VAL A 59 8.39 -2.61 1.16
N ILE A 60 8.99 -2.73 2.35
CA ILE A 60 10.45 -2.94 2.50
C ILE A 60 10.92 -4.29 1.93
N ASN A 61 10.06 -5.31 1.96
CA ASN A 61 10.38 -6.64 1.42
C ASN A 61 9.99 -6.80 -0.06
N SER A 62 9.52 -5.73 -0.71
CA SER A 62 9.26 -5.77 -2.14
C SER A 62 10.57 -5.93 -2.94
N PRO A 63 10.50 -6.48 -4.17
CA PRO A 63 11.67 -6.63 -5.04
C PRO A 63 12.43 -5.31 -5.30
N TYR A 64 11.78 -4.16 -5.11
CA TYR A 64 12.37 -2.84 -5.27
C TYR A 64 13.54 -2.59 -4.32
N TYR A 65 13.37 -2.88 -3.02
CA TYR A 65 14.45 -2.67 -2.04
C TYR A 65 15.56 -3.71 -2.17
N GLY A 66 15.32 -4.82 -2.88
CA GLY A 66 16.35 -5.82 -3.20
C GLY A 66 17.04 -6.39 -1.96
N MET A 67 16.32 -6.45 -0.83
CA MET A 67 16.89 -6.86 0.45
C MET A 67 17.39 -8.30 0.37
N SER A 68 18.65 -8.52 0.77
CA SER A 68 19.27 -9.85 0.78
C SER A 68 18.64 -10.81 1.80
N ARG A 69 17.91 -10.24 2.77
CA ARG A 69 17.15 -10.96 3.79
C ARG A 69 15.82 -10.26 4.03
N THR A 70 14.80 -11.03 4.42
CA THR A 70 13.53 -10.47 4.86
C THR A 70 13.73 -9.59 6.10
N ILE A 71 13.27 -8.35 6.03
CA ILE A 71 13.19 -7.42 7.16
C ILE A 71 11.91 -7.74 7.94
N SER A 72 12.05 -7.91 9.25
CA SER A 72 10.94 -8.19 10.18
C SER A 72 10.79 -7.15 11.28
N GLU A 73 11.78 -6.26 11.44
CA GLU A 73 11.81 -5.23 12.49
C GLU A 73 11.33 -3.90 11.91
N ILE A 74 10.34 -3.29 12.58
CA ILE A 74 9.63 -2.11 12.07
C ILE A 74 10.48 -0.85 12.13
N LYS A 75 11.24 -0.62 13.21
CA LYS A 75 12.09 0.56 13.33
C LYS A 75 13.17 0.57 12.24
N GLN A 76 13.78 -0.58 12.00
CA GLN A 76 14.72 -0.80 10.91
C GLN A 76 14.06 -0.55 9.55
N ALA A 77 12.86 -1.10 9.31
CA ALA A 77 12.13 -0.88 8.08
C ALA A 77 11.85 0.62 7.83
N VAL A 78 11.39 1.33 8.86
CA VAL A 78 11.10 2.76 8.82
C VAL A 78 12.35 3.60 8.52
N MET A 79 13.48 3.26 9.14
CA MET A 79 14.76 3.94 8.86
C MET A 79 15.25 3.73 7.43
N ILE A 80 15.04 2.53 6.85
CA ILE A 80 15.46 2.23 5.46
C ILE A 80 14.52 2.88 4.45
N ILE A 81 13.20 2.83 4.69
CA ILE A 81 12.18 3.36 3.79
C ILE A 81 12.21 4.91 3.77
N GLY A 82 12.39 5.53 4.94
CA GLY A 82 12.38 6.98 5.10
C GLY A 82 10.97 7.60 5.15
N LEU A 83 10.91 8.83 5.68
CA LEU A 83 9.65 9.52 5.97
C LEU A 83 8.80 9.84 4.73
N THR A 84 9.44 10.20 3.61
CA THR A 84 8.74 10.55 2.36
C THR A 84 7.90 9.38 1.85
N THR A 85 8.50 8.20 1.73
CA THR A 85 7.81 6.99 1.27
C THR A 85 6.75 6.53 2.26
N ILE A 86 7.00 6.66 3.57
CA ILE A 86 5.99 6.37 4.61
C ILE A 86 4.78 7.29 4.44
N ASN A 87 5.00 8.58 4.19
CA ASN A 87 3.92 9.53 3.98
C ASN A 87 3.06 9.17 2.74
N SER A 88 3.69 8.77 1.63
CA SER A 88 2.99 8.26 0.44
C SER A 88 2.16 7.01 0.75
N LEU A 89 2.73 6.04 1.48
CA LEU A 89 2.02 4.82 1.87
C LEU A 89 0.80 5.15 2.74
N VAL A 90 0.96 6.02 3.72
CA VAL A 90 -0.11 6.38 4.68
C VAL A 90 -1.23 7.14 4.00
N THR A 91 -0.88 8.05 3.09
CA THR A 91 -1.86 8.72 2.23
C THR A 91 -2.68 7.72 1.43
N SER A 92 -2.05 6.63 0.98
CA SER A 92 -2.71 5.57 0.21
C SER A 92 -3.64 4.73 1.06
N LEU A 93 -3.22 4.38 2.28
CA LEU A 93 -4.06 3.67 3.25
C LEU A 93 -5.28 4.51 3.66
N LEU A 94 -5.11 5.82 3.82
CA LEU A 94 -6.22 6.74 4.11
C LEU A 94 -7.20 6.84 2.95
N LEU A 95 -6.72 6.93 1.71
CA LEU A 95 -7.59 6.92 0.55
C LEU A 95 -8.39 5.62 0.47
N LYS A 96 -7.72 4.46 0.65
CA LYS A 96 -8.38 3.15 0.72
C LYS A 96 -9.42 3.09 1.85
N SER A 97 -9.14 3.71 2.99
CA SER A 97 -10.10 3.78 4.11
C SER A 97 -11.28 4.72 3.81
N ALA A 98 -11.08 5.79 3.04
CA ALA A 98 -12.14 6.72 2.66
C ALA A 98 -13.05 6.13 1.56
N LEU A 99 -12.50 5.27 0.71
CA LEU A 99 -13.18 4.61 -0.40
C LEU A 99 -13.67 3.21 0.02
N GLN A 100 -14.49 3.16 1.06
CA GLN A 100 -15.15 1.95 1.52
C GLN A 100 -16.66 2.02 1.30
N GLY A 101 -17.29 0.90 0.96
CA GLY A 101 -18.73 0.82 0.76
C GLY A 101 -19.12 -0.29 -0.20
N LYS A 102 -20.43 -0.36 -0.50
CA LYS A 102 -20.93 -1.21 -1.57
C LYS A 102 -20.54 -0.55 -2.90
N ALA A 103 -19.53 -1.11 -3.56
CA ALA A 103 -19.13 -0.72 -4.90
C ALA A 103 -19.64 -1.75 -5.92
N SER A 104 -19.82 -1.33 -7.16
CA SER A 104 -20.14 -2.22 -8.29
C SER A 104 -19.00 -3.19 -8.62
N ILE A 105 -17.75 -2.86 -8.27
CA ILE A 105 -16.55 -3.68 -8.49
C ILE A 105 -15.94 -4.20 -7.18
N SER A 106 -15.05 -5.19 -7.28
CA SER A 106 -14.21 -5.59 -6.14
C SER A 106 -13.14 -4.55 -5.84
N LEU A 107 -13.36 -3.75 -4.79
CA LEU A 107 -12.38 -2.79 -4.30
C LEU A 107 -11.10 -3.45 -3.80
N GLU A 108 -11.20 -4.63 -3.20
CA GLU A 108 -10.02 -5.39 -2.74
C GLU A 108 -9.09 -5.71 -3.91
N ARG A 109 -9.62 -6.30 -4.99
CA ARG A 109 -8.87 -6.61 -6.19
C ARG A 109 -8.26 -5.36 -6.82
N PHE A 110 -9.04 -4.27 -6.91
CA PHE A 110 -8.55 -3.00 -7.42
C PHE A 110 -7.31 -2.49 -6.66
N TRP A 111 -7.34 -2.57 -5.33
CA TRP A 111 -6.22 -2.12 -4.50
C TRP A 111 -5.00 -3.02 -4.65
N ASP A 112 -5.19 -4.33 -4.81
CA ASP A 112 -4.10 -5.26 -5.07
C ASP A 112 -3.45 -5.00 -6.45
N ASP A 113 -4.26 -4.82 -7.50
CA ASP A 113 -3.76 -4.48 -8.85
C ASP A 113 -2.97 -3.16 -8.82
N SER A 114 -3.46 -2.14 -8.09
CA SER A 114 -2.78 -0.85 -7.95
C SER A 114 -1.44 -0.97 -7.20
N LEU A 115 -1.37 -1.83 -6.19
CA LEU A 115 -0.13 -2.14 -5.48
C LEU A 115 0.87 -2.86 -6.39
N ASP A 116 0.42 -3.79 -7.22
CA ASP A 116 1.27 -4.50 -8.17
C ASP A 116 1.85 -3.55 -9.23
N VAL A 117 1.05 -2.62 -9.75
CA VAL A 117 1.54 -1.57 -10.65
C VAL A 117 2.57 -0.68 -9.95
N ALA A 118 2.31 -0.25 -8.71
CA ALA A 118 3.27 0.55 -7.93
C ALA A 118 4.60 -0.18 -7.74
N ASN A 119 4.56 -1.47 -7.41
CA ASN A 119 5.75 -2.30 -7.25
C ASN A 119 6.49 -2.51 -8.58
N ALA A 120 5.77 -2.71 -9.69
CA ALA A 120 6.34 -2.82 -11.02
C ALA A 120 7.03 -1.51 -11.46
N MET A 121 6.38 -0.37 -11.24
CA MET A 121 6.95 0.96 -11.52
C MET A 121 8.23 1.20 -10.73
N LEU A 122 8.25 0.82 -9.45
CA LEU A 122 9.45 0.87 -8.62
C LEU A 122 10.57 -0.04 -9.17
N PHE A 123 10.24 -1.29 -9.49
CA PHE A 123 11.21 -2.28 -10.00
C PHE A 123 11.82 -1.85 -11.34
N ILE A 124 11.02 -1.30 -12.24
CA ILE A 124 11.46 -0.78 -13.54
C ILE A 124 12.26 0.52 -13.31
N GLY A 125 11.74 1.45 -12.50
CA GLY A 125 12.37 2.72 -12.16
C GLY A 125 13.82 2.58 -11.67
N ASN A 126 14.09 1.57 -10.85
CA ASN A 126 15.45 1.27 -10.39
C ASN A 126 16.44 0.84 -11.48
N ARG A 127 15.95 0.41 -12.65
CA ARG A 127 16.79 -0.08 -13.76
C ARG A 127 16.98 0.96 -14.86
N ILE A 128 16.09 1.94 -14.95
CA ILE A 128 16.21 3.04 -15.89
C ILE A 128 17.01 4.15 -15.21
N LYS A 129 18.11 4.57 -15.85
CA LYS A 129 18.89 5.73 -15.42
C LYS A 129 18.11 7.00 -15.76
N ASP A 130 17.09 7.34 -14.97
CA ASP A 130 16.30 8.56 -15.22
C ASP A 130 15.85 9.32 -13.97
N LYS A 131 15.53 10.60 -14.20
CA LYS A 131 15.46 11.73 -13.24
C LYS A 131 14.22 11.79 -12.35
N VAL A 132 13.40 10.74 -12.30
CA VAL A 132 12.11 10.78 -11.58
C VAL A 132 12.32 10.31 -10.13
N PRO A 133 11.91 11.10 -9.12
CA PRO A 133 11.95 10.66 -7.74
C PRO A 133 11.17 9.36 -7.54
N ILE A 134 11.76 8.39 -6.85
CA ILE A 134 11.23 7.04 -6.71
C ILE A 134 9.90 7.03 -5.92
N ASP A 135 9.81 7.87 -4.90
CA ASP A 135 8.59 8.13 -4.13
C ASP A 135 7.44 8.57 -5.03
N MET A 136 7.74 9.32 -6.10
CA MET A 136 6.77 9.70 -7.11
C MET A 136 6.31 8.49 -7.94
N LEU A 137 7.20 7.57 -8.31
CA LEU A 137 6.84 6.36 -9.07
C LEU A 137 5.88 5.46 -8.30
N TYR A 138 6.14 5.22 -7.01
CA TYR A 138 5.24 4.44 -6.16
C TYR A 138 3.88 5.11 -6.02
N THR A 139 3.88 6.42 -5.75
CA THR A 139 2.66 7.22 -5.59
C THR A 139 1.82 7.19 -6.87
N VAL A 140 2.45 7.37 -8.05
CA VAL A 140 1.75 7.30 -9.34
C VAL A 140 1.18 5.91 -9.57
N GLY A 141 1.96 4.84 -9.38
CA GLY A 141 1.46 3.49 -9.59
C GLY A 141 0.30 3.12 -8.67
N LEU A 142 0.30 3.61 -7.44
CA LEU A 142 -0.74 3.32 -6.47
C LEU A 142 -2.02 4.14 -6.71
N PHE A 143 -1.92 5.35 -7.26
CA PHE A 143 -3.06 6.26 -7.44
C PHE A 143 -3.52 6.48 -8.88
N HIS A 144 -2.83 5.94 -9.89
CA HIS A 144 -3.12 6.24 -11.30
C HIS A 144 -4.59 6.01 -11.70
N ASN A 145 -5.26 5.05 -11.06
CA ASN A 145 -6.66 4.69 -11.32
C ASN A 145 -7.61 5.04 -10.16
N CYS A 146 -7.26 5.97 -9.26
CA CYS A 146 -8.05 6.26 -8.06
C CYS A 146 -9.49 6.75 -8.32
N GLY A 147 -9.80 7.20 -9.53
CA GLY A 147 -11.16 7.54 -9.96
C GLY A 147 -12.08 6.34 -10.13
N ILE A 148 -11.55 5.14 -10.38
CA ILE A 148 -12.32 3.92 -10.63
C ILE A 148 -13.13 3.51 -9.39
N PRO A 149 -12.54 3.38 -8.18
CA PRO A 149 -13.31 3.12 -6.96
C PRO A 149 -14.36 4.19 -6.67
N LEU A 150 -14.06 5.46 -6.94
CA LEU A 150 -14.99 6.57 -6.70
C LEU A 150 -16.24 6.43 -7.57
N LEU A 151 -16.07 6.10 -8.85
CA LEU A 151 -17.18 5.86 -9.78
C LEU A 151 -17.95 4.58 -9.40
N ALA A 152 -17.24 3.51 -9.04
CA ALA A 152 -17.85 2.25 -8.63
C ALA A 152 -18.67 2.35 -7.33
N LEU A 153 -18.27 3.23 -6.41
CA LEU A 153 -19.05 3.54 -5.20
C LEU A 153 -20.27 4.41 -5.48
N ARG A 154 -20.24 5.20 -6.56
CA ARG A 154 -21.28 6.18 -6.89
C ARG A 154 -22.38 5.61 -7.77
N PHE A 155 -22.03 4.67 -8.65
CA PHE A 155 -22.89 4.15 -9.72
C PHE A 155 -22.89 2.62 -9.70
N ASP A 156 -24.06 2.02 -9.48
CA ASP A 156 -24.21 0.56 -9.39
C ASP A 156 -23.93 -0.14 -10.73
N ASP A 157 -24.13 0.54 -11.86
CA ASP A 157 -23.93 0.05 -13.23
C ASP A 157 -22.51 0.30 -13.79
N TYR A 158 -21.61 0.84 -12.98
CA TYR A 158 -20.25 1.16 -13.43
C TYR A 158 -19.43 -0.09 -13.79
N ASP A 159 -19.76 -1.27 -13.26
CA ASP A 159 -19.06 -2.52 -13.57
C ASP A 159 -19.18 -2.91 -15.05
N ASP A 160 -20.34 -2.63 -15.68
CA ASP A 160 -20.55 -2.89 -17.11
C ASP A 160 -19.60 -2.04 -17.97
N LEU A 161 -19.51 -0.74 -17.64
CA LEU A 161 -18.61 0.19 -18.31
C LEU A 161 -17.13 -0.17 -18.05
N TYR A 162 -16.79 -0.51 -16.81
CA TYR A 162 -15.45 -0.93 -16.43
C TYR A 162 -15.02 -2.20 -17.16
N THR A 163 -15.92 -3.17 -17.29
CA THR A 163 -15.67 -4.42 -18.02
C THR A 163 -15.52 -4.17 -19.51
N GLN A 164 -16.37 -3.33 -20.11
CA GLN A 164 -16.27 -2.98 -21.53
C GLN A 164 -14.94 -2.26 -21.83
N ALA A 165 -14.54 -1.30 -21.00
CA ALA A 165 -13.30 -0.54 -21.19
C ALA A 165 -12.04 -1.42 -21.06
N ASN A 166 -12.11 -2.52 -20.30
CA ASN A 166 -11.02 -3.47 -20.12
C ASN A 166 -11.11 -4.72 -21.04
N GLY A 167 -12.21 -4.88 -21.79
CA GLY A 167 -12.49 -6.06 -22.61
C GLY A 167 -11.98 -6.00 -24.05
N ASP A 168 -11.51 -4.84 -24.53
CA ASP A 168 -11.07 -4.62 -25.91
C ASP A 168 -9.55 -4.85 -26.13
N ILE A 169 -8.98 -5.93 -25.56
CA ILE A 169 -7.62 -6.42 -25.90
C ILE A 169 -7.67 -7.86 -26.39
#